data_AF-A0A285TWM1-F1
#
_entry.id   AF-A0A285TWM1-F1
#
_cell.length_a   1.000
_cell.length_b   1.000
_cell.length_c   1.000
_cell.angle_alpha   90.00
_cell.angle_beta   90.00
_cell.angle_gamma   90.00
#
_symmetry.space_group_name_H-M   'P 1'
#
loop_
_entity.id
_entity.type
_entity.pdbx_description
1 polymer ?
#
loop_
_entity_poly.entity_id
_entity_poly.type
_entity_poly.pdbx_seq_one_letter_code
_entity_poly.pdbx_strand_id
1 'polypeptide(L)'
;MADISFNAIPLDIWRPGIYIEIDPTLALNGLPVFKQRTVMFGQLGTDAEAASGELHNVITPSQAKVLFGKDSMLVGMVDKFRLQNPYQELIVIPLAENAAGVEASCARTFTGAATRGFTQQFYINEKRYQLGVAAAETAESVAGRLATMLTNDPSCPVTAAAAGAVLTLTCKWKGETGNGLVFRTRHYNSDQNTPGLGFGTGEFTGGTGNPDLTAAIDALDDLTQYQGFVTAFTDEPNMTALRAELDKRWGPLSALDGRVFAAKRGETVLYLKERSNG
;
A
#
# COMPACT_ATOMS: atom_id res chain seq x y z
N MET A 1 -44.11 -5.88 39.93
CA MET A 1 -43.88 -6.97 38.96
C MET A 1 -44.06 -6.32 37.61
N ALA A 2 -43.01 -6.29 36.77
CA ALA A 2 -43.10 -5.61 35.48
C ALA A 2 -44.05 -6.39 34.58
N ASP A 3 -45.13 -5.75 34.13
CA ASP A 3 -46.03 -6.33 33.14
C ASP A 3 -45.29 -6.49 31.80
N ILE A 4 -45.35 -7.69 31.23
CA ILE A 4 -44.87 -7.96 29.88
C ILE A 4 -46.05 -7.64 28.95
N SER A 5 -46.00 -6.49 28.27
CA SER A 5 -47.00 -6.10 27.27
C SER A 5 -46.54 -6.52 25.87
N PHE A 6 -47.43 -7.15 25.10
CA PHE A 6 -47.22 -7.52 23.70
C PHE A 6 -47.93 -6.50 22.79
N ASN A 7 -47.31 -6.06 21.70
CA ASN A 7 -47.90 -5.09 20.77
C ASN A 7 -48.64 -5.78 19.62
N ALA A 8 -48.22 -6.98 19.21
CA ALA A 8 -48.72 -7.67 18.02
C ALA A 8 -49.35 -9.03 18.32
N ILE A 9 -49.00 -9.68 19.43
CA ILE A 9 -49.66 -10.93 19.86
C ILE A 9 -50.96 -10.59 20.60
N PRO A 10 -52.14 -10.96 20.06
CA PRO A 10 -53.42 -10.70 20.73
C PRO A 10 -53.53 -11.56 22.00
N LEU A 11 -54.07 -10.97 23.08
CA LEU A 11 -54.27 -11.69 24.35
C LEU A 11 -55.27 -12.86 24.23
N ASP A 12 -56.16 -12.80 23.24
CA ASP A 12 -57.28 -13.74 23.05
C ASP A 12 -56.94 -14.92 22.12
N ILE A 13 -55.71 -15.43 22.17
CA ILE A 13 -55.30 -16.59 21.38
C ILE A 13 -55.48 -17.91 22.15
N TRP A 14 -56.41 -18.74 21.68
CA TRP A 14 -56.79 -20.01 22.32
C TRP A 14 -56.08 -21.23 21.70
N ARG A 15 -55.20 -20.99 20.72
CA ARG A 15 -54.45 -22.05 20.04
C ARG A 15 -53.10 -22.23 20.75
N PRO A 16 -52.79 -23.42 21.27
CA PRO A 16 -51.50 -23.67 21.89
C PRO A 16 -50.38 -23.64 20.83
N GLY A 17 -49.28 -22.95 21.15
CA GLY A 17 -48.12 -22.79 20.26
C GLY A 17 -47.06 -21.88 20.87
N ILE A 18 -45.90 -21.78 20.20
CA ILE A 18 -44.87 -20.79 20.52
C ILE A 18 -45.08 -19.58 19.60
N TYR A 19 -45.36 -18.43 20.21
CA TYR A 19 -45.52 -17.16 19.52
C TYR A 19 -44.36 -16.25 19.91
N ILE A 20 -43.64 -15.72 18.93
CA ILE A 20 -42.49 -14.85 19.14
C ILE A 20 -42.84 -13.48 18.55
N GLU A 21 -42.71 -12.43 19.36
CA GLU A 21 -42.83 -11.04 18.91
C GLU A 21 -41.45 -10.38 18.96
N ILE A 22 -41.11 -9.65 17.91
CA ILE A 22 -39.90 -8.84 17.85
C ILE A 22 -40.37 -7.39 17.89
N ASP A 23 -39.99 -6.65 18.94
CA ASP A 23 -40.28 -5.22 19.08
C ASP A 23 -39.11 -4.39 18.48
N PRO A 24 -39.31 -3.72 17.33
CA PRO A 24 -38.28 -2.87 16.72
C PRO A 24 -38.31 -1.42 17.23
N THR A 25 -39.13 -1.07 18.24
CA THR A 25 -39.26 0.33 18.70
C THR A 25 -37.96 0.91 19.26
N LEU A 26 -37.09 0.06 19.82
CA LEU A 26 -35.72 0.40 20.22
C LEU A 26 -34.66 -0.03 19.19
N ALA A 27 -35.07 -0.59 18.05
CA ALA A 27 -34.14 -0.84 16.96
C ALA A 27 -33.66 0.50 16.38
N LEU A 28 -32.37 0.59 16.05
CA LEU A 28 -31.78 1.77 15.46
C LEU A 28 -32.46 2.08 14.11
N ASN A 29 -33.42 3.00 14.11
CA ASN A 29 -34.21 3.44 12.95
C ASN A 29 -33.46 4.43 12.03
N GLY A 30 -32.13 4.47 12.10
CA GLY A 30 -31.28 5.19 11.15
C GLY A 30 -30.72 4.22 10.12
N LEU A 31 -30.34 4.72 8.93
CA LEU A 31 -29.43 3.97 8.06
C LEU A 31 -28.22 3.56 8.92
N PRO A 32 -27.93 2.25 9.10
CA PRO A 32 -26.72 1.85 9.78
C PRO A 32 -25.55 2.50 9.04
N VAL A 33 -24.86 3.45 9.68
CA VAL A 33 -23.61 3.95 9.13
C VAL A 33 -22.63 2.80 9.29
N PHE A 34 -22.58 1.94 8.27
CA PHE A 34 -21.67 0.83 8.22
C PHE A 34 -20.26 1.42 8.10
N LYS A 35 -19.64 1.68 9.25
CA LYS A 35 -18.27 2.21 9.32
C LYS A 35 -17.33 1.12 8.84
N GLN A 36 -16.94 1.21 7.58
CA GLN A 36 -15.89 0.37 7.03
C GLN A 36 -14.54 0.88 7.53
N ARG A 37 -13.86 0.06 8.32
CA ARG A 37 -12.50 0.25 8.78
C ARG A 37 -11.58 -0.65 7.97
N THR A 38 -10.57 -0.03 7.38
CA THR A 38 -9.49 -0.75 6.71
C THR A 38 -8.20 -0.59 7.49
N VAL A 39 -7.55 -1.70 7.78
CA VAL A 39 -6.20 -1.76 8.33
C VAL A 39 -5.22 -1.87 7.17
N MET A 40 -4.13 -1.12 7.20
CA MET A 40 -3.09 -1.14 6.18
C MET A 40 -1.72 -1.37 6.82
N PHE A 41 -0.95 -2.29 6.24
CA PHE A 41 0.40 -2.63 6.68
C PHE A 41 1.43 -2.25 5.62
N GLY A 42 2.57 -1.71 6.07
CA GLY A 42 3.68 -1.33 5.21
C GLY A 42 4.85 -0.78 6.02
N GLN A 43 5.98 -0.52 5.36
CA GLN A 43 7.21 -0.10 6.03
C GLN A 43 7.30 1.40 6.27
N LEU A 44 7.95 1.79 7.36
CA LEU A 44 8.41 3.16 7.58
C LEU A 44 9.48 3.55 6.55
N GLY A 45 9.48 4.84 6.21
CA GLY A 45 10.53 5.48 5.42
C GLY A 45 11.51 6.24 6.30
N THR A 46 12.25 7.17 5.71
CA THR A 46 13.19 8.03 6.44
C THR A 46 12.46 9.13 7.20
N ASP A 47 13.02 9.53 8.36
CA ASP A 47 12.51 10.62 9.22
C ASP A 47 11.02 10.46 9.60
N ALA A 48 10.56 9.23 9.83
CA ALA A 48 9.21 8.96 10.30
C ALA A 48 9.00 9.32 11.78
N GLU A 49 7.87 9.96 12.09
CA GLU A 49 7.47 10.24 13.49
C GLU A 49 6.75 9.06 14.16
N ALA A 50 6.12 8.18 13.39
CA ALA A 50 5.40 7.03 13.89
C ALA A 50 6.33 5.92 14.35
N ALA A 51 6.02 5.29 15.48
CA ALA A 51 6.70 4.08 15.94
C ALA A 51 6.13 2.83 15.24
N SER A 52 6.99 1.85 14.97
CA SER A 52 6.57 0.59 14.37
C SER A 52 5.63 -0.20 15.30
N GLY A 53 4.57 -0.77 14.74
CA GLY A 53 3.60 -1.58 15.49
C GLY A 53 2.49 -0.80 16.17
N GLU A 54 2.47 0.54 16.07
CA GLU A 54 1.40 1.37 16.63
C GLU A 54 0.26 1.63 15.63
N LEU A 55 -0.97 1.75 16.15
CA LEU A 55 -2.14 2.04 15.33
C LEU A 55 -2.25 3.55 15.09
N HIS A 56 -2.15 3.96 13.83
CA HIS A 56 -2.36 5.36 13.44
C HIS A 56 -3.61 5.50 12.59
N ASN A 57 -4.53 6.37 13.00
CA ASN A 57 -5.71 6.71 12.21
C ASN A 57 -5.34 7.85 11.24
N VAL A 58 -5.34 7.55 9.94
CA VAL A 58 -4.77 8.44 8.91
C VAL A 58 -5.89 9.00 8.06
N ILE A 59 -6.17 10.28 8.18
CA ILE A 59 -7.29 10.93 7.46
C ILE A 59 -6.81 11.50 6.12
N THR A 60 -5.60 12.08 6.08
CA THR A 60 -5.11 12.79 4.89
C THR A 60 -3.77 12.25 4.39
N PRO A 61 -3.52 12.31 3.07
CA PRO A 61 -2.20 12.11 2.46
C PRO A 61 -1.05 12.87 3.13
N SER A 62 -1.30 14.13 3.50
CA SER A 62 -0.27 14.99 4.12
C SER A 62 0.11 14.50 5.52
N GLN A 63 -0.87 14.02 6.29
CA GLN A 63 -0.62 13.41 7.59
C GLN A 63 0.23 12.13 7.44
N ALA A 64 -0.05 11.30 6.43
CA ALA A 64 0.71 10.07 6.18
C ALA A 64 2.19 10.35 5.90
N LYS A 65 2.50 11.43 5.18
CA LYS A 65 3.88 11.85 4.86
C LYS A 65 4.70 12.25 6.08
N VAL A 66 4.05 12.83 7.09
CA VAL A 66 4.70 13.22 8.34
C VAL A 66 4.89 11.99 9.23
N LEU A 67 3.84 11.18 9.37
CA LEU A 67 3.86 10.01 10.24
C LEU A 67 4.84 8.93 9.73
N PHE A 68 4.82 8.59 8.44
CA PHE A 68 5.55 7.41 7.94
C PHE A 68 6.83 7.73 7.19
N GLY A 69 7.14 9.01 6.97
CA GLY A 69 8.23 9.44 6.08
C GLY A 69 7.77 9.58 4.63
N LYS A 70 8.22 10.63 3.95
CA LYS A 70 7.74 11.03 2.60
C LYS A 70 8.07 10.02 1.50
N ASP A 71 9.09 9.22 1.71
CA ASP A 71 9.63 8.20 0.80
C ASP A 71 9.10 6.80 1.08
N SER A 72 8.33 6.63 2.16
CA SER A 72 7.74 5.36 2.54
C SER A 72 6.77 4.84 1.47
N MET A 73 6.77 3.52 1.31
CA MET A 73 5.74 2.81 0.55
C MET A 73 4.32 3.07 1.07
N LEU A 74 4.15 3.31 2.38
CA LEU A 74 2.85 3.58 2.99
C LEU A 74 2.22 4.86 2.44
N VAL A 75 3.03 5.90 2.19
CA VAL A 75 2.51 7.15 1.62
C VAL A 75 1.87 6.89 0.25
N GLY A 76 2.54 6.12 -0.61
CA GLY A 76 1.98 5.73 -1.92
C GLY A 76 0.70 4.90 -1.80
N MET A 77 0.65 3.98 -0.83
CA MET A 77 -0.53 3.16 -0.57
C MET A 77 -1.72 3.99 -0.05
N VAL A 78 -1.47 4.90 0.90
CA VAL A 78 -2.48 5.82 1.45
C VAL A 78 -2.98 6.77 0.37
N ASP A 79 -2.10 7.33 -0.47
CA ASP A 79 -2.48 8.22 -1.56
C ASP A 79 -3.44 7.53 -2.54
N LYS A 80 -3.13 6.28 -2.94
CA LYS A 80 -3.99 5.50 -3.83
C LYS A 80 -5.29 5.06 -3.16
N PHE A 81 -5.25 4.68 -1.89
CA PHE A 81 -6.43 4.31 -1.12
C PHE A 81 -7.39 5.51 -0.97
N ARG A 82 -6.87 6.67 -0.59
CA ARG A 82 -7.67 7.89 -0.37
C ARG A 82 -8.26 8.46 -1.65
N LEU A 83 -7.63 8.22 -2.81
CA LEU A 83 -8.19 8.59 -4.10
C LEU A 83 -9.50 7.84 -4.41
N GLN A 84 -9.62 6.57 -3.99
CA GLN A 84 -10.81 5.75 -4.21
C GLN A 84 -11.79 5.82 -3.03
N ASN A 85 -11.26 5.88 -1.81
CA ASN A 85 -12.02 5.82 -0.56
C ASN A 85 -11.73 7.07 0.29
N PRO A 86 -12.26 8.25 -0.08
CA PRO A 86 -11.93 9.51 0.60
C PRO A 86 -12.37 9.54 2.06
N TYR A 87 -13.50 8.92 2.40
CA TYR A 87 -14.13 9.03 3.73
C TYR A 87 -14.04 7.76 4.59
N GLN A 88 -13.51 6.66 4.03
CA GLN A 88 -13.40 5.41 4.76
C GLN A 88 -12.38 5.54 5.90
N GLU A 89 -12.63 4.90 7.04
CA GLU A 89 -11.68 4.90 8.14
C GLU A 89 -10.46 4.05 7.76
N LEU A 90 -9.28 4.64 7.84
CA LEU A 90 -8.02 3.99 7.47
C LEU A 90 -7.09 4.02 8.68
N ILE A 91 -6.86 2.83 9.20
CA ILE A 91 -5.90 2.57 10.26
C ILE A 91 -4.65 2.02 9.58
N VAL A 92 -3.51 2.64 9.84
CA VAL A 92 -2.23 2.20 9.30
C VAL A 92 -1.37 1.74 10.45
N ILE A 93 -0.80 0.55 10.33
CA ILE A 93 0.17 0.01 11.28
C ILE A 93 1.51 -0.08 10.54
N PRO A 94 2.44 0.84 10.83
CA PRO A 94 3.73 0.85 10.18
C PRO A 94 4.64 -0.22 10.75
N LEU A 95 5.49 -0.78 9.90
CA LEU A 95 6.47 -1.80 10.25
C LEU A 95 7.87 -1.21 10.18
N ALA A 96 8.73 -1.65 11.10
CA ALA A 96 10.15 -1.41 11.00
C ALA A 96 10.73 -2.21 9.83
N GLU A 97 11.87 -1.74 9.31
CA GLU A 97 12.61 -2.52 8.33
C GLU A 97 13.18 -3.81 8.94
N ASN A 98 13.20 -4.87 8.13
CA ASN A 98 13.92 -6.09 8.51
C ASN A 98 15.42 -5.84 8.40
N ALA A 99 16.16 -5.97 9.50
CA ALA A 99 17.61 -5.76 9.53
C ALA A 99 18.37 -6.69 8.56
N ALA A 100 17.87 -7.92 8.37
CA ALA A 100 18.43 -8.91 7.44
C ALA A 100 17.94 -8.72 5.99
N GLY A 101 17.03 -7.78 5.75
CA GLY A 101 16.51 -7.49 4.42
C GLY A 101 17.55 -6.82 3.52
N VAL A 102 17.36 -7.00 2.22
CA VAL A 102 18.19 -6.42 1.16
C VAL A 102 17.35 -5.47 0.32
N GLU A 103 17.93 -4.33 -0.04
CA GLU A 103 17.32 -3.33 -0.92
C GLU A 103 17.34 -3.82 -2.37
N ALA A 104 16.23 -3.63 -3.09
CA ALA A 104 16.21 -3.90 -4.52
C ALA A 104 17.02 -2.82 -5.26
N SER A 105 17.78 -3.23 -6.28
CA SER A 105 18.58 -2.30 -7.08
C SER A 105 18.40 -2.50 -8.59
N CYS A 106 18.71 -1.45 -9.35
CA CYS A 106 18.61 -1.41 -10.80
C CYS A 106 19.74 -0.53 -11.34
N ALA A 107 20.74 -1.15 -11.97
CA ALA A 107 21.80 -0.43 -12.68
C ALA A 107 21.47 -0.35 -14.17
N ARG A 108 21.53 0.86 -14.73
CA ARG A 108 21.25 1.11 -16.15
C ARG A 108 22.32 2.02 -16.76
N THR A 109 22.86 1.55 -17.87
CA THR A 109 23.87 2.29 -18.62
C THR A 109 23.22 3.18 -19.66
N PHE A 110 23.67 4.42 -19.75
CA PHE A 110 23.34 5.36 -20.80
C PHE A 110 24.45 5.38 -21.84
N THR A 111 24.11 5.62 -23.09
CA THR A 111 25.05 5.54 -24.20
C THR A 111 24.88 6.71 -25.16
N GLY A 112 25.98 7.12 -25.80
CA GLY A 112 25.97 8.15 -26.85
C GLY A 112 26.02 9.58 -26.31
N ALA A 113 25.67 10.51 -27.19
CA ALA A 113 25.62 11.95 -26.92
C ALA A 113 24.45 12.56 -27.69
N ALA A 114 23.82 13.59 -27.13
CA ALA A 114 22.65 14.22 -27.73
C ALA A 114 23.01 14.88 -29.07
N THR A 115 22.29 14.54 -30.15
CA THR A 115 22.51 15.19 -31.47
C THR A 115 21.80 16.53 -31.58
N ARG A 116 20.76 16.76 -30.77
CA ARG A 116 20.07 18.05 -30.61
C ARG A 116 19.51 18.19 -29.21
N GLY A 117 19.25 19.42 -28.80
CA GLY A 117 18.58 19.70 -27.53
C GLY A 117 17.16 19.12 -27.49
N PHE A 118 16.79 18.52 -26.36
CA PHE A 118 15.47 17.92 -26.14
C PHE A 118 15.17 17.81 -24.64
N THR A 119 13.89 17.79 -24.27
CA THR A 119 13.47 17.54 -22.88
C THR A 119 13.18 16.05 -22.70
N GLN A 120 14.11 15.32 -22.10
CA GLN A 120 13.95 13.91 -21.82
C GLN A 120 12.99 13.69 -20.64
N GLN A 121 12.09 12.73 -20.79
CA GLN A 121 11.20 12.28 -19.73
C GLN A 121 11.75 10.97 -19.13
N PHE A 122 11.77 10.90 -17.80
CA PHE A 122 12.11 9.72 -17.02
C PHE A 122 10.95 9.41 -16.08
N TYR A 123 10.75 8.13 -15.80
CA TYR A 123 9.67 7.65 -14.98
C TYR A 123 10.22 6.66 -13.96
N ILE A 124 9.86 6.88 -12.71
CA ILE A 124 9.98 5.89 -11.64
C ILE A 124 8.54 5.55 -11.25
N ASN A 125 8.12 4.33 -11.59
CA ASN A 125 6.71 3.95 -11.60
C ASN A 125 5.85 4.94 -12.42
N GLU A 126 4.92 5.63 -11.77
CA GLU A 126 4.03 6.62 -12.39
C GLU A 126 4.56 8.07 -12.28
N LYS A 127 5.61 8.31 -11.48
CA LYS A 127 6.11 9.66 -11.26
C LYS A 127 7.03 10.08 -12.39
N ARG A 128 6.67 11.18 -13.05
CA ARG A 128 7.41 11.77 -14.16
C ARG A 128 8.47 12.76 -13.67
N TYR A 129 9.66 12.63 -14.23
CA TYR A 129 10.80 13.53 -14.06
C TYR A 129 11.23 14.05 -15.43
N GLN A 130 11.42 15.36 -15.57
CA GLN A 130 11.76 15.99 -16.85
C GLN A 130 13.13 16.64 -16.76
N LEU A 131 14.02 16.32 -17.70
CA LEU A 131 15.36 16.85 -17.75
C LEU A 131 15.62 17.48 -19.13
N GLY A 132 15.97 18.76 -19.14
CA GLY A 132 16.45 19.42 -20.36
C GLY A 132 17.87 18.96 -20.70
N VAL A 133 18.02 18.35 -21.87
CA VAL A 133 19.31 17.88 -22.41
C VAL A 133 19.75 18.85 -23.50
N ALA A 134 20.98 19.35 -23.41
CA ALA A 134 21.56 20.24 -24.42
C ALA A 134 22.13 19.47 -25.61
N ALA A 135 22.31 20.14 -26.76
CA ALA A 135 23.01 19.52 -27.89
C ALA A 135 24.47 19.18 -27.49
N ALA A 136 24.97 18.05 -27.99
CA ALA A 136 26.27 17.47 -27.67
C ALA A 136 26.48 17.07 -26.18
N GLU A 137 25.44 17.12 -25.34
CA GLU A 137 25.54 16.65 -23.95
C GLU A 137 25.77 15.13 -23.92
N THR A 138 26.73 14.69 -23.10
CA THR A 138 27.12 13.28 -23.00
C THR A 138 26.20 12.49 -22.09
N ALA A 139 26.12 11.18 -22.30
CA ALA A 139 25.36 10.27 -21.44
C ALA A 139 25.76 10.35 -19.95
N GLU A 140 27.04 10.58 -19.65
CA GLU A 140 27.56 10.76 -18.28
C GLU A 140 27.02 12.02 -17.61
N SER A 141 27.03 13.17 -18.29
CA SER A 141 26.44 14.41 -17.78
C SER A 141 24.96 14.24 -17.47
N VAL A 142 24.23 13.58 -18.37
CA VAL A 142 22.80 13.31 -18.20
C VAL A 142 22.54 12.38 -17.02
N ALA A 143 23.33 11.31 -16.85
CA ALA A 143 23.22 10.39 -15.71
C ALA A 143 23.47 11.10 -14.38
N GLY A 144 24.52 11.92 -14.28
CA GLY A 144 24.84 12.69 -13.08
C GLY A 144 23.73 13.68 -12.70
N ARG A 145 23.22 14.44 -13.67
CA ARG A 145 22.11 15.39 -13.44
C ARG A 145 20.82 14.68 -13.04
N LEU A 146 20.51 13.53 -13.63
CA LEU A 146 19.36 12.73 -13.26
C LEU A 146 19.49 12.20 -11.83
N ALA A 147 20.67 11.68 -11.45
CA ALA A 147 20.92 11.20 -10.09
C ALA A 147 20.71 12.30 -9.04
N THR A 148 21.21 13.52 -9.31
CA THR A 148 20.99 14.69 -8.44
C THR A 148 19.52 15.07 -8.34
N MET A 149 18.79 15.11 -9.46
CA MET A 149 17.36 15.43 -9.47
C MET A 149 16.54 14.43 -8.65
N LEU A 150 16.85 13.13 -8.76
CA LEU A 150 16.16 12.08 -8.01
C LEU A 150 16.48 12.15 -6.51
N THR A 151 17.75 12.40 -6.15
CA THR A 151 18.19 12.51 -4.76
C THR A 151 17.60 13.74 -4.06
N ASN A 152 17.41 14.83 -4.78
CA ASN A 152 16.80 16.07 -4.25
C ASN A 152 15.29 15.96 -4.02
N ASP A 153 14.63 14.92 -4.52
CA ASP A 153 13.21 14.69 -4.33
C ASP A 153 12.97 13.79 -3.11
N PRO A 154 12.53 14.34 -1.97
CA PRO A 154 12.34 13.56 -0.75
C PRO A 154 11.21 12.54 -0.86
N SER A 155 10.30 12.70 -1.82
CA SER A 155 9.21 11.74 -2.06
C SER A 155 9.58 10.68 -3.11
N CYS A 156 10.82 10.66 -3.60
CA CYS A 156 11.28 9.62 -4.49
C CYS A 156 11.49 8.32 -3.70
N PRO A 157 10.94 7.16 -4.15
CA PRO A 157 11.09 5.88 -3.47
C PRO A 157 12.48 5.23 -3.67
N VAL A 158 13.37 5.87 -4.44
CA VAL A 158 14.69 5.36 -4.77
C VAL A 158 15.76 6.41 -4.50
N THR A 159 16.95 5.96 -4.13
CA THR A 159 18.18 6.74 -4.17
C THR A 159 18.90 6.47 -5.48
N ALA A 160 19.58 7.47 -6.02
CA ALA A 160 20.23 7.39 -7.32
C ALA A 160 21.71 7.79 -7.20
N ALA A 161 22.59 6.96 -7.72
CA ALA A 161 24.02 7.22 -7.82
C ALA A 161 24.48 7.02 -9.27
N ALA A 162 25.22 7.99 -9.80
CA ALA A 162 25.81 7.88 -11.14
C ALA A 162 27.32 7.67 -11.05
N ALA A 163 27.84 6.68 -11.77
CA ALA A 163 29.26 6.45 -11.97
C ALA A 163 29.54 6.43 -13.48
N GLY A 164 30.08 7.54 -14.01
CA GLY A 164 30.18 7.75 -15.44
C GLY A 164 28.79 7.73 -16.10
N ALA A 165 28.62 6.89 -17.13
CA ALA A 165 27.34 6.71 -17.81
C ALA A 165 26.43 5.63 -17.17
N VAL A 166 26.81 5.05 -16.03
CA VAL A 166 26.00 4.04 -15.32
C VAL A 166 25.22 4.71 -14.21
N LEU A 167 23.90 4.66 -14.30
CA LEU A 167 22.97 5.09 -13.25
C LEU A 167 22.57 3.87 -12.42
N THR A 168 22.92 3.88 -11.14
CA THR A 168 22.49 2.88 -10.17
C THR A 168 21.35 3.47 -9.34
N LEU A 169 20.20 2.81 -9.36
CA LEU A 169 19.05 3.15 -8.56
C LEU A 169 18.85 2.08 -7.50
N THR A 170 18.63 2.50 -6.26
CA THR A 170 18.43 1.60 -5.12
C THR A 170 17.13 1.97 -4.40
N CYS A 171 16.31 0.98 -4.07
CA CYS A 171 15.09 1.20 -3.30
C CYS A 171 15.42 1.69 -1.89
N LYS A 172 14.67 2.66 -1.38
CA LYS A 172 14.91 3.22 -0.04
C LYS A 172 14.48 2.33 1.11
N TRP A 173 13.71 1.29 0.83
CA TRP A 173 13.32 0.29 1.82
C TRP A 173 13.80 -1.09 1.40
N LYS A 174 14.03 -1.93 2.40
CA LYS A 174 14.42 -3.34 2.24
C LYS A 174 13.22 -4.23 1.98
N GLY A 175 13.42 -5.31 1.24
CA GLY A 175 12.41 -6.34 1.02
C GLY A 175 12.04 -6.56 -0.44
N GLU A 176 11.19 -7.56 -0.67
CA GLU A 176 10.77 -7.99 -2.00
C GLU A 176 9.87 -6.98 -2.71
N THR A 177 9.20 -6.11 -1.94
CA THR A 177 8.31 -5.07 -2.45
C THR A 177 9.05 -4.08 -3.36
N GLY A 178 10.35 -3.84 -3.11
CA GLY A 178 11.21 -3.02 -3.95
C GLY A 178 11.40 -3.57 -5.38
N ASN A 179 11.26 -4.88 -5.58
CA ASN A 179 11.35 -5.49 -6.92
C ASN A 179 10.18 -5.09 -7.84
N GLY A 180 9.10 -4.57 -7.28
CA GLY A 180 7.97 -4.04 -8.05
C GLY A 180 8.30 -2.75 -8.81
N LEU A 181 9.34 -2.02 -8.38
CA LEU A 181 9.72 -0.72 -8.94
C LEU A 181 10.23 -0.86 -10.37
N VAL A 182 9.92 0.13 -11.22
CA VAL A 182 10.37 0.16 -12.61
C VAL A 182 10.89 1.53 -13.00
N PHE A 183 12.04 1.54 -13.68
CA PHE A 183 12.62 2.71 -14.31
C PHE A 183 12.37 2.69 -15.82
N ARG A 184 11.73 3.74 -16.36
CA ARG A 184 11.37 3.86 -17.78
C ARG A 184 11.68 5.25 -18.31
N THR A 185 11.92 5.37 -19.61
CA THR A 185 12.01 6.68 -20.29
C THR A 185 10.75 7.04 -21.08
N ARG A 186 9.79 6.11 -21.15
CA ARG A 186 8.55 6.26 -21.90
C ARG A 186 7.40 5.66 -21.09
N HIS A 187 6.35 6.45 -20.92
CA HIS A 187 5.09 6.00 -20.34
C HIS A 187 3.95 6.21 -21.36
N TYR A 188 3.96 7.35 -22.05
CA TYR A 188 3.00 7.67 -23.10
C TYR A 188 3.53 7.36 -24.49
N ASN A 189 2.62 7.11 -25.44
CA ASN A 189 3.00 6.85 -26.82
C ASN A 189 3.72 8.04 -27.49
N SER A 190 3.48 9.27 -27.02
CA SER A 190 4.15 10.47 -27.50
C SER A 190 5.55 10.67 -26.95
N ASP A 191 5.96 9.97 -25.88
CA ASP A 191 7.27 10.19 -25.30
C ASP A 191 8.35 9.62 -26.24
N GLN A 192 9.31 10.47 -26.57
CA GLN A 192 10.45 10.13 -27.40
C GLN A 192 11.73 10.24 -26.57
N ASN A 193 12.71 9.42 -26.91
CA ASN A 193 14.05 9.58 -26.35
C ASN A 193 14.78 10.71 -27.07
N THR A 194 15.64 11.43 -26.34
CA THR A 194 16.54 12.43 -26.90
C THR A 194 17.36 11.80 -28.02
N PRO A 195 17.31 12.37 -29.25
CA PRO A 195 18.06 11.83 -30.38
C PRO A 195 19.56 11.73 -30.06
N GLY A 196 20.18 10.58 -30.37
CA GLY A 196 21.60 10.31 -30.11
C GLY A 196 21.93 9.73 -28.74
N LEU A 197 20.99 9.74 -27.80
CA LEU A 197 21.13 9.10 -26.49
C LEU A 197 20.34 7.79 -26.41
N GLY A 198 21.00 6.75 -25.94
CA GLY A 198 20.39 5.49 -25.51
C GLY A 198 20.27 5.46 -24.00
N PHE A 199 19.10 5.06 -23.49
CA PHE A 199 18.84 4.93 -22.06
C PHE A 199 18.49 3.49 -21.72
N GLY A 200 19.28 2.85 -20.87
CA GLY A 200 18.88 1.59 -20.26
C GLY A 200 17.62 1.80 -19.40
N THR A 201 16.61 0.96 -19.61
CA THR A 201 15.41 0.90 -18.77
C THR A 201 15.28 -0.50 -18.17
N GLY A 202 14.45 -0.63 -17.14
CA GLY A 202 14.11 -1.94 -16.62
C GLY A 202 13.69 -1.91 -15.16
N GLU A 203 13.63 -3.11 -14.62
CA GLU A 203 13.02 -3.41 -13.32
C GLU A 203 14.08 -3.55 -12.24
N PHE A 204 13.66 -3.34 -11.00
CA PHE A 204 14.50 -3.53 -9.83
C PHE A 204 14.49 -5.01 -9.43
N THR A 205 15.63 -5.48 -8.95
CA THR A 205 15.80 -6.89 -8.56
C THR A 205 16.67 -7.01 -7.31
N GLY A 206 16.68 -8.18 -6.67
CA GLY A 206 17.55 -8.49 -5.53
C GLY A 206 17.00 -8.07 -4.16
N GLY A 207 15.83 -7.43 -4.12
CA GLY A 207 15.14 -7.13 -2.85
C GLY A 207 14.64 -8.42 -2.20
N THR A 208 14.99 -8.64 -0.93
CA THR A 208 14.63 -9.84 -0.15
C THR A 208 14.46 -9.50 1.33
N GLY A 209 13.77 -10.36 2.08
CA GLY A 209 13.58 -10.20 3.53
C GLY A 209 12.53 -9.14 3.87
N ASN A 210 11.25 -9.50 3.69
CA ASN A 210 10.13 -8.65 4.13
C ASN A 210 10.10 -8.56 5.67
N PRO A 211 9.51 -7.50 6.25
CA PRO A 211 9.22 -7.42 7.68
C PRO A 211 8.20 -8.48 8.10
N ASP A 212 8.21 -8.81 9.39
CA ASP A 212 7.22 -9.67 10.02
C ASP A 212 5.98 -8.84 10.44
N LEU A 213 4.79 -9.34 10.09
CA LEU A 213 3.51 -8.75 10.45
C LEU A 213 3.00 -9.12 11.84
N THR A 214 3.58 -10.11 12.52
CA THR A 214 3.06 -10.64 13.80
C THR A 214 2.81 -9.55 14.84
N ALA A 215 3.82 -8.72 15.15
CA ALA A 215 3.68 -7.64 16.13
C ALA A 215 2.62 -6.60 15.74
N ALA A 216 2.44 -6.35 14.43
CA ALA A 216 1.40 -5.43 13.95
C ALA A 216 0.00 -6.04 14.04
N ILE A 217 -0.12 -7.36 13.87
CA ILE A 217 -1.37 -8.09 14.07
C ILE A 217 -1.73 -8.10 15.56
N ASP A 218 -0.76 -8.36 16.44
CA ASP A 218 -0.96 -8.39 17.90
C ASP A 218 -1.39 -7.03 18.48
N ALA A 219 -1.06 -5.93 17.79
CA ALA A 219 -1.47 -4.59 18.20
C ALA A 219 -2.97 -4.31 17.93
N LEU A 220 -3.62 -5.10 17.06
CA LEU A 220 -5.03 -4.91 16.73
C LEU A 220 -5.93 -5.19 17.93
N ASP A 221 -7.01 -4.43 18.05
CA ASP A 221 -8.01 -4.70 19.07
C ASP A 221 -8.80 -5.97 18.71
N ASP A 222 -8.94 -6.87 19.68
CA ASP A 222 -9.64 -8.17 19.52
C ASP A 222 -11.16 -7.99 19.34
N LEU A 223 -11.73 -6.88 19.84
CA LEU A 223 -13.18 -6.62 19.79
C LEU A 223 -13.60 -5.70 18.64
N THR A 224 -12.67 -4.94 18.06
CA THR A 224 -12.97 -4.02 16.97
C THR A 224 -13.15 -4.78 15.64
N GLN A 225 -14.23 -4.46 14.94
CA GLN A 225 -14.51 -4.96 13.60
C GLN A 225 -13.65 -4.22 12.55
N TYR A 226 -12.83 -4.98 11.82
CA TYR A 226 -12.04 -4.48 10.68
C TYR A 226 -12.45 -5.23 9.40
N GLN A 227 -13.11 -4.53 8.48
CA GLN A 227 -13.66 -5.17 7.28
C GLN A 227 -12.58 -5.44 6.23
N GLY A 228 -11.56 -4.60 6.16
CA GLY A 228 -10.48 -4.70 5.17
C GLY A 228 -9.11 -4.72 5.81
N PHE A 229 -8.24 -5.59 5.30
CA PHE A 229 -6.82 -5.61 5.60
C PHE A 229 -6.08 -5.43 4.28
N VAL A 230 -5.19 -4.46 4.19
CA VAL A 230 -4.37 -4.18 3.02
C VAL A 230 -2.93 -4.44 3.40
N THR A 231 -2.29 -5.37 2.70
CA THR A 231 -0.87 -5.67 2.89
C THR A 231 -0.14 -5.54 1.57
N ALA A 232 1.08 -5.02 1.62
CA ALA A 232 1.98 -5.02 0.47
C ALA A 232 2.83 -6.29 0.38
N PHE A 233 2.85 -7.11 1.44
CA PHE A 233 3.67 -8.30 1.53
C PHE A 233 2.88 -9.51 1.04
N THR A 234 3.51 -10.29 0.15
CA THR A 234 2.89 -11.46 -0.49
C THR A 234 3.68 -12.75 -0.25
N ASP A 235 4.63 -12.70 0.67
CA ASP A 235 5.37 -13.87 1.14
C ASP A 235 4.47 -14.79 1.99
N GLU A 236 4.81 -16.08 1.96
CA GLU A 236 4.02 -17.12 2.61
C GLU A 236 3.89 -16.97 4.13
N PRO A 237 4.95 -16.60 4.89
CA PRO A 237 4.84 -16.36 6.34
C PRO A 237 3.82 -15.26 6.67
N ASN A 238 3.93 -14.09 6.04
CA ASN A 238 3.02 -12.96 6.28
C ASN A 238 1.57 -13.27 5.88
N MET A 239 1.37 -13.95 4.75
CA MET A 239 0.03 -14.36 4.32
C MET A 239 -0.58 -15.44 5.23
N THR A 240 0.25 -16.27 5.85
CA THR A 240 -0.18 -17.27 6.83
C THR A 240 -0.54 -16.62 8.16
N ALA A 241 0.23 -15.64 8.62
CA ALA A 241 -0.08 -14.86 9.83
C ALA A 241 -1.43 -14.13 9.69
N LEU A 242 -1.66 -13.43 8.58
CA LEU A 242 -2.94 -12.77 8.31
C LEU A 242 -4.11 -13.76 8.20
N ARG A 243 -3.88 -14.95 7.65
CA ARG A 243 -4.90 -16.00 7.60
C ARG A 243 -5.26 -16.49 9.00
N ALA A 244 -4.27 -16.77 9.84
CA ALA A 244 -4.49 -17.22 11.21
C ALA A 244 -5.27 -16.17 12.02
N GLU A 245 -4.98 -14.88 11.83
CA GLU A 245 -5.72 -13.80 12.46
C GLU A 245 -7.19 -13.74 12.01
N LEU A 246 -7.46 -13.86 10.70
CA LEU A 246 -8.84 -13.90 10.22
C LEU A 246 -9.62 -15.14 10.72
N ASP A 247 -8.95 -16.30 10.81
CA ASP A 247 -9.57 -17.51 11.36
C ASP A 247 -9.85 -17.36 12.88
N LYS A 248 -8.99 -16.66 13.63
CA LYS A 248 -9.21 -16.32 15.05
C LYS A 248 -10.42 -15.38 15.21
N ARG A 249 -10.53 -14.36 14.35
CA ARG A 249 -11.61 -13.37 14.38
C ARG A 249 -12.97 -13.93 13.97
N TRP A 250 -12.97 -14.94 13.10
CA TRP A 250 -14.15 -15.70 12.70
C TRP A 250 -14.23 -17.07 13.41
N GLY A 251 -14.13 -17.03 14.73
CA GLY A 251 -14.16 -18.20 15.60
C GLY A 251 -15.54 -18.47 16.21
N PRO A 252 -15.72 -19.61 16.91
CA PRO A 252 -16.98 -19.92 17.59
C PRO A 252 -17.34 -18.91 18.71
N LEU A 253 -16.35 -18.15 19.20
CA LEU A 253 -16.51 -17.14 20.24
C LEU A 253 -16.52 -15.69 19.70
N SER A 254 -16.23 -15.49 18.41
CA SER A 254 -16.12 -14.17 17.80
C SER A 254 -16.59 -14.22 16.35
N ALA A 255 -17.57 -13.39 16.00
CA ALA A 255 -18.15 -13.33 14.65
C ALA A 255 -17.70 -12.06 13.92
N LEU A 256 -16.40 -11.77 13.96
CA LEU A 256 -15.82 -10.61 13.31
C LEU A 256 -15.30 -11.02 11.92
N ASP A 257 -15.96 -10.57 10.86
CA ASP A 257 -15.56 -10.87 9.49
C ASP A 257 -14.45 -9.93 8.99
N GLY A 258 -13.77 -10.29 7.90
CA GLY A 258 -12.71 -9.46 7.34
C GLY A 258 -12.19 -10.00 6.02
N ARG A 259 -11.63 -9.12 5.20
CA ARG A 259 -11.05 -9.48 3.89
C ARG A 259 -9.65 -8.93 3.77
N VAL A 260 -8.71 -9.76 3.33
CA VAL A 260 -7.32 -9.36 3.04
C VAL A 260 -7.15 -9.08 1.55
N PHE A 261 -6.57 -7.94 1.24
CA PHE A 261 -6.18 -7.50 -0.08
C PHE A 261 -4.66 -7.38 -0.13
N ALA A 262 -4.06 -8.13 -1.06
CA ALA A 262 -2.64 -8.05 -1.35
C ALA A 262 -2.45 -8.04 -2.87
N ALA A 263 -1.47 -7.28 -3.35
CA ALA A 263 -1.17 -7.18 -4.77
C ALA A 263 0.26 -7.66 -5.02
N LYS A 264 0.41 -8.65 -5.91
CA LYS A 264 1.70 -9.07 -6.45
C LYS A 264 1.74 -8.73 -7.93
N ARG A 265 2.84 -8.14 -8.37
CA ARG A 265 3.09 -7.94 -9.79
C ARG A 265 3.51 -9.28 -10.41
N GLY A 266 2.74 -9.76 -11.39
CA GLY A 266 3.04 -10.97 -12.15
C GLY A 266 2.39 -10.92 -13.54
N GLU A 267 2.74 -11.86 -14.42
CA GLU A 267 1.98 -12.19 -15.64
C GLU A 267 0.71 -12.97 -15.26
N THR A 268 -0.19 -12.34 -14.49
CA THR A 268 -1.48 -12.90 -14.00
C THR A 268 -1.38 -13.85 -12.80
N VAL A 269 -2.13 -13.56 -11.73
CA VAL A 269 -3.25 -14.34 -11.13
C VAL A 269 -3.65 -13.60 -9.83
N LEU A 270 -4.85 -13.05 -9.84
CA LEU A 270 -5.49 -12.40 -8.69
C LEU A 270 -6.06 -13.50 -7.78
N TYR A 271 -5.47 -13.73 -6.61
CA TYR A 271 -6.05 -14.63 -5.61
C TYR A 271 -7.11 -13.88 -4.80
N LEU A 272 -8.35 -13.85 -5.29
CA LEU A 272 -9.51 -13.49 -4.49
C LEU A 272 -10.01 -14.74 -3.76
N LYS A 273 -9.71 -14.87 -2.46
CA LYS A 273 -10.44 -15.79 -1.59
C LYS A 273 -11.56 -15.02 -0.90
N GLU A 274 -12.73 -14.97 -1.53
CA GLU A 274 -13.96 -14.61 -0.82
C GLU A 274 -14.45 -15.84 -0.06
N ARG A 275 -14.54 -15.76 1.27
CA ARG A 275 -15.49 -16.61 2.01
C ARG A 275 -16.80 -15.82 2.06
N SER A 276 -17.68 -16.09 1.11
CA SER A 276 -19.10 -15.76 1.23
C SER A 276 -19.83 -17.01 1.71
N ASN A 277 -20.79 -16.81 2.63
CA ASN A 277 -21.52 -17.88 3.30
C ASN A 277 -22.32 -18.74 2.32
N GLY A 278 -22.14 -20.05 2.42
CA GLY A 278 -23.18 -21.06 2.23
C GLY A 278 -23.48 -21.69 3.58
#